data_AF-A0A2N4SPW8-F1
#
_entry.id   AF-A0A2N4SPW8-F1
#
_cell.length_a   1.000
_cell.length_b   1.000
_cell.length_c   1.000
_cell.angle_alpha   90.00
_cell.angle_beta   90.00
_cell.angle_gamma   90.00
#
_symmetry.space_group_name_H-M   'P 1'
#
loop_
_entity.id
_entity.type
_entity.pdbx_description
1 polymer ?
#
loop_
_entity_poly.entity_id
_entity_poly.type
_entity_poly.pdbx_seq_one_letter_code
_entity_poly.pdbx_strand_id
1 'polypeptide(L)'
;MATLYHYCSVESLFHILKSRKLRLCDARHMNDHKEVEWAHDAIGRVFTQYDDPSCRDDLTFLWNHLEINKLHPFVFCMSSQPDLLSQWRAYAADGSGVAIGFNADVFAQPTRMPSRHAGTPEVGLWPVVYDPNDQTAQVQRVVVAYLKKCKDGDRDVAMTEALYPLSGYSTFYKNDAFREEAEKRLVYTPMLMTNASNEHRTFGNELEVHQRCTANDIYTYFEYEPVPKGSTTPLVNDIRLGPTCKLSQFDLDYFLALNGYSAVPTSRSSASYRKP
;
A
#
# COMPACT_ATOMS: atom_id res chain seq x y z
N MET A 1 6.14 -12.36 -17.00
CA MET A 1 5.25 -12.12 -15.84
C MET A 1 6.12 -11.52 -14.75
N ALA A 2 5.76 -10.34 -14.23
CA ALA A 2 6.56 -9.71 -13.18
C ALA A 2 6.25 -10.39 -11.84
N THR A 3 7.28 -10.66 -11.03
CA THR A 3 7.12 -11.20 -9.68
C THR A 3 7.35 -10.08 -8.67
N LEU A 4 6.50 -9.99 -7.65
CA LEU A 4 6.61 -9.03 -6.55
C LEU A 4 6.70 -9.76 -5.21
N TYR A 5 7.61 -9.35 -4.36
CA TYR A 5 8.03 -10.08 -3.18
C TYR A 5 7.48 -9.46 -1.90
N HIS A 6 6.71 -10.23 -1.13
CA HIS A 6 6.35 -9.86 0.22
C HIS A 6 7.25 -10.59 1.23
N TYR A 7 8.04 -9.84 1.98
CA TYR A 7 8.89 -10.36 3.04
C TYR A 7 8.06 -10.48 4.32
N CYS A 8 8.01 -11.68 4.91
CA CYS A 8 7.17 -11.93 6.08
C CYS A 8 7.69 -13.10 6.94
N SER A 9 7.02 -13.35 8.06
CA SER A 9 7.26 -14.54 8.88
C SER A 9 6.78 -15.83 8.18
N VAL A 10 7.29 -16.98 8.63
CA VAL A 10 6.80 -18.31 8.18
C VAL A 10 5.32 -18.51 8.56
N GLU A 11 4.89 -17.95 9.69
CA GLU A 11 3.47 -17.96 10.08
C GLU A 11 2.60 -17.20 9.08
N SER A 12 3.06 -16.04 8.60
CA SER A 12 2.34 -15.26 7.59
C SER A 12 2.24 -16.02 6.27
N LEU A 13 3.32 -16.69 5.84
CA LEU A 13 3.31 -17.62 4.70
C LEU A 13 2.25 -18.70 4.87
N PHE A 14 2.22 -19.35 6.05
CA PHE A 14 1.26 -20.41 6.34
C PHE A 14 -0.19 -19.93 6.15
N HIS A 15 -0.52 -18.76 6.71
CA HIS A 15 -1.86 -18.19 6.58
C HIS A 15 -2.19 -17.79 5.15
N ILE A 16 -1.30 -17.07 4.46
CA ILE A 16 -1.52 -16.59 3.09
C ILE A 16 -1.77 -17.76 2.13
N LEU A 17 -0.93 -18.81 2.16
CA LEU A 17 -1.08 -19.91 1.22
C LEU A 17 -2.32 -20.75 1.50
N LYS A 18 -2.69 -20.92 2.77
CA LYS A 18 -3.85 -21.72 3.18
C LYS A 18 -5.17 -21.01 2.90
N SER A 19 -5.26 -19.71 3.13
CA SER A 19 -6.48 -18.93 2.88
C SER A 19 -6.58 -18.41 1.45
N ARG A 20 -5.44 -18.28 0.75
CA ARG A 20 -5.30 -17.57 -0.54
C ARG A 20 -5.69 -16.09 -0.47
N LYS A 21 -5.70 -15.52 0.73
CA LYS A 21 -6.07 -14.15 1.01
C LYS A 21 -4.88 -13.35 1.53
N LEU A 22 -4.83 -12.09 1.14
CA LEU A 22 -3.87 -11.09 1.60
C LEU A 22 -4.52 -10.21 2.67
N ARG A 23 -3.74 -9.79 3.66
CA ARG A 23 -4.20 -8.85 4.68
C ARG A 23 -3.75 -7.44 4.31
N LEU A 24 -4.70 -6.58 3.94
CA LEU A 24 -4.46 -5.16 3.73
C LEU A 24 -4.48 -4.49 5.10
N CYS A 25 -3.33 -4.02 5.57
CA CYS A 25 -3.15 -3.43 6.91
C CYS A 25 -3.16 -1.91 6.84
N ASP A 26 -3.61 -1.24 7.90
CA ASP A 26 -3.58 0.23 7.98
C ASP A 26 -2.16 0.78 7.82
N ALA A 27 -1.98 1.69 6.85
CA ALA A 27 -0.67 2.24 6.49
C ALA A 27 0.00 3.05 7.62
N ARG A 28 -0.75 3.49 8.64
CA ARG A 28 -0.20 4.23 9.79
C ARG A 28 0.68 3.37 10.70
N HIS A 29 0.64 2.05 10.54
CA HIS A 29 1.47 1.11 11.30
C HIS A 29 2.67 0.59 10.50
N MET A 30 3.00 1.27 9.40
CA MET A 30 4.18 0.95 8.60
C MET A 30 5.45 1.55 9.22
N ASN A 31 6.62 1.04 8.79
CA ASN A 31 7.92 1.44 9.33
C ASN A 31 8.28 2.91 9.05
N ASP A 32 7.72 3.51 7.99
CA ASP A 32 7.79 4.96 7.80
C ASP A 32 6.69 5.60 8.67
N HIS A 33 7.04 6.07 9.86
CA HIS A 33 6.09 6.70 10.77
C HIS A 33 5.52 8.03 10.24
N LYS A 34 6.11 8.59 9.17
CA LYS A 34 5.62 9.77 8.45
C LYS A 34 4.92 9.42 7.13
N GLU A 35 4.66 8.13 6.92
CA GLU A 35 3.81 7.68 5.85
C GLU A 35 2.45 8.42 5.92
N VAL A 36 1.89 8.83 4.78
CA VAL A 36 0.77 9.79 4.64
C VAL A 36 1.17 11.27 4.79
N GLU A 37 2.09 11.63 5.69
CA GLU A 37 2.52 13.04 5.88
C GLU A 37 3.36 13.58 4.71
N TRP A 38 4.13 12.73 4.04
CA TRP A 38 4.99 13.15 2.91
C TRP A 38 4.22 13.83 1.77
N ALA A 39 3.01 13.35 1.46
CA ALA A 39 2.16 13.99 0.47
C ALA A 39 1.68 15.37 0.94
N HIS A 40 1.26 15.45 2.20
CA HIS A 40 0.82 16.70 2.80
C HIS A 40 1.96 17.75 2.83
N ASP A 41 3.19 17.34 3.17
CA ASP A 41 4.38 18.19 3.11
C ASP A 41 4.69 18.67 1.69
N ALA A 42 4.62 17.76 0.70
CA ALA A 42 4.81 18.12 -0.70
C ALA A 42 3.77 19.13 -1.19
N ILE A 43 2.50 18.97 -0.77
CA ILE A 43 1.41 19.91 -1.05
C ILE A 43 1.70 21.27 -0.41
N GLY A 44 2.03 21.30 0.88
CA GLY A 44 2.38 22.54 1.59
C GLY A 44 3.54 23.28 0.93
N ARG A 45 4.61 22.55 0.53
CA ARG A 45 5.75 23.12 -0.19
C ARG A 45 5.39 23.73 -1.54
N VAL A 46 4.43 23.15 -2.26
CA VAL A 46 3.96 23.72 -3.53
C VAL A 46 3.10 24.95 -3.25
N PHE A 47 2.24 24.92 -2.24
CA PHE A 47 1.36 26.05 -1.92
C PHE A 47 2.16 27.30 -1.55
N THR A 48 3.27 27.15 -0.82
CA THR A 48 4.15 28.29 -0.47
C THR A 48 4.86 28.93 -1.67
N GLN A 49 4.89 28.27 -2.83
CA GLN A 49 5.42 28.86 -4.06
C GLN A 49 4.44 29.84 -4.72
N TYR A 50 3.18 29.83 -4.29
CA TYR A 50 2.11 30.72 -4.79
C TYR A 50 1.72 31.73 -3.71
N ASP A 51 2.47 32.84 -3.62
CA ASP A 51 2.21 33.92 -2.65
C ASP A 51 1.34 35.07 -3.24
N ASP A 52 0.66 34.83 -4.35
CA ASP A 52 -0.22 35.84 -4.94
C ASP A 52 -1.52 35.95 -4.10
N PRO A 53 -1.89 37.16 -3.61
CA PRO A 53 -3.15 37.37 -2.90
C PRO A 53 -4.38 36.88 -3.65
N SER A 54 -4.34 36.86 -4.99
CA SER A 54 -5.45 36.42 -5.84
C SER A 54 -5.73 34.92 -5.79
N CYS A 55 -4.78 34.08 -5.34
CA CYS A 55 -4.98 32.63 -5.21
C CYS A 55 -4.96 32.12 -3.76
N ARG A 56 -4.63 32.96 -2.79
CA ARG A 56 -4.46 32.56 -1.38
C ARG A 56 -5.74 31.96 -0.79
N ASP A 57 -6.89 32.56 -1.07
CA ASP A 57 -8.19 32.08 -0.56
C ASP A 57 -8.56 30.72 -1.15
N ASP A 58 -8.27 30.51 -2.44
CA ASP A 58 -8.52 29.23 -3.12
C ASP A 58 -7.61 28.12 -2.58
N LEU A 59 -6.32 28.40 -2.38
CA LEU A 59 -5.39 27.43 -1.79
C LEU A 59 -5.77 27.10 -0.34
N THR A 60 -6.18 28.10 0.45
CA THR A 60 -6.68 27.89 1.82
C THR A 60 -7.93 27.03 1.82
N PHE A 61 -8.85 27.28 0.88
CA PHE A 61 -10.05 26.48 0.71
C PHE A 61 -9.71 25.02 0.38
N LEU A 62 -8.85 24.77 -0.61
CA LEU A 62 -8.41 23.43 -0.97
C LEU A 62 -7.69 22.72 0.19
N TRP A 63 -6.83 23.43 0.92
CA TRP A 63 -6.12 22.88 2.08
C TRP A 63 -7.07 22.39 3.17
N ASN A 64 -8.07 23.20 3.52
CA ASN A 64 -9.07 22.82 4.52
C ASN A 64 -9.84 21.56 4.10
N HIS A 65 -10.16 21.44 2.81
CA HIS A 65 -10.80 20.24 2.27
C HIS A 65 -9.90 19.01 2.30
N LEU A 66 -8.59 19.15 2.04
CA LEU A 66 -7.61 18.06 2.19
C LEU A 66 -7.53 17.59 3.64
N GLU A 67 -7.50 18.51 4.60
CA GLU A 67 -7.42 18.18 6.03
C GLU A 67 -8.63 17.37 6.52
N ILE A 68 -9.83 17.70 6.03
CA ILE A 68 -11.07 16.99 6.40
C ILE A 68 -11.18 15.64 5.66
N ASN A 69 -10.58 15.52 4.48
CA ASN A 69 -10.71 14.34 3.60
C ASN A 69 -9.42 13.50 3.49
N LYS A 70 -8.62 13.46 4.56
CA LYS A 70 -7.46 12.55 4.63
C LYS A 70 -7.87 11.11 4.38
N LEU A 71 -7.11 10.42 3.52
CA LEU A 71 -7.33 9.00 3.30
C LEU A 71 -6.70 8.20 4.43
N HIS A 72 -7.35 7.09 4.76
CA HIS A 72 -6.82 6.06 5.63
C HIS A 72 -6.63 4.80 4.80
N PRO A 73 -5.51 4.70 4.06
CA PRO A 73 -5.28 3.56 3.19
C PRO A 73 -4.92 2.31 3.99
N PHE A 74 -5.46 1.19 3.54
CA PHE A 74 -5.06 -0.15 3.92
C PHE A 74 -4.22 -0.74 2.79
N VAL A 75 -3.02 -1.18 3.11
CA VAL A 75 -2.00 -1.54 2.14
C VAL A 75 -1.48 -2.96 2.34
N PHE A 76 -1.07 -3.57 1.23
CA PHE A 76 -0.19 -4.74 1.23
C PHE A 76 1.03 -4.42 0.38
N CYS A 77 2.19 -4.41 1.03
CA CYS A 77 3.43 -3.93 0.46
C CYS A 77 4.25 -5.08 -0.10
N MET A 78 4.77 -4.88 -1.30
CA MET A 78 5.66 -5.82 -1.97
C MET A 78 6.87 -5.08 -2.54
N SER A 79 7.99 -5.76 -2.66
CA SER A 79 9.20 -5.27 -3.30
C SER A 79 9.35 -5.88 -4.69
N SER A 80 9.93 -5.15 -5.62
CA SER A 80 10.46 -5.75 -6.86
C SER A 80 11.79 -6.48 -6.66
N GLN A 81 12.40 -6.40 -5.48
CA GLN A 81 13.68 -7.04 -5.15
C GLN A 81 13.47 -8.39 -4.45
N PRO A 82 13.99 -9.51 -4.98
CA PRO A 82 13.78 -10.86 -4.44
C PRO A 82 14.63 -11.20 -3.21
N ASP A 83 15.78 -10.54 -3.03
CA ASP A 83 16.77 -10.90 -2.01
C ASP A 83 17.50 -9.67 -1.46
N LEU A 84 16.80 -8.83 -0.71
CA LEU A 84 17.34 -7.59 -0.15
C LEU A 84 17.58 -7.71 1.37
N LEU A 85 18.82 -7.45 1.82
CA LEU A 85 19.23 -7.60 3.23
C LEU A 85 18.40 -6.75 4.21
N SER A 86 18.09 -5.51 3.85
CA SER A 86 17.27 -4.64 4.69
C SER A 86 15.84 -5.16 4.85
N GLN A 87 15.27 -5.74 3.79
CA GLN A 87 13.94 -6.36 3.83
C GLN A 87 13.92 -7.62 4.70
N TRP A 88 14.97 -8.45 4.63
CA TRP A 88 15.12 -9.60 5.52
C TRP A 88 15.10 -9.22 6.99
N ARG A 89 15.84 -8.15 7.34
CA ARG A 89 15.92 -7.62 8.69
C ARG A 89 14.60 -7.04 9.16
N ALA A 90 14.02 -6.14 8.37
CA ALA A 90 12.87 -5.35 8.76
C ALA A 90 11.55 -6.13 8.76
N TYR A 91 11.35 -7.02 7.78
CA TYR A 91 10.02 -7.59 7.51
C TYR A 91 9.95 -9.12 7.59
N ALA A 92 11.06 -9.84 7.40
CA ALA A 92 11.09 -11.29 7.42
C ALA A 92 11.72 -11.86 8.70
N ALA A 93 11.25 -11.38 9.87
CA ALA A 93 11.64 -11.89 11.19
C ALA A 93 13.17 -11.99 11.36
N ASP A 94 13.87 -10.91 11.06
CA ASP A 94 15.33 -10.82 11.13
C ASP A 94 16.07 -11.93 10.35
N GLY A 95 15.64 -12.14 9.10
CA GLY A 95 16.18 -13.14 8.18
C GLY A 95 15.79 -14.59 8.47
N SER A 96 14.91 -14.85 9.44
CA SER A 96 14.40 -16.20 9.73
C SER A 96 13.06 -16.52 9.05
N GLY A 97 12.42 -15.52 8.45
CA GLY A 97 11.19 -15.63 7.68
C GLY A 97 11.41 -16.03 6.22
N VAL A 98 10.53 -15.55 5.35
CA VAL A 98 10.50 -15.86 3.91
C VAL A 98 10.17 -14.63 3.09
N ALA A 99 10.41 -14.70 1.78
CA ALA A 99 9.86 -13.79 0.79
C ALA A 99 8.95 -14.58 -0.16
N ILE A 100 7.70 -14.14 -0.30
CA ILE A 100 6.69 -14.76 -1.18
C ILE A 100 6.65 -13.95 -2.48
N GLY A 101 7.03 -14.57 -3.59
CA GLY A 101 6.95 -13.99 -4.92
C GLY A 101 5.57 -14.17 -5.52
N PHE A 102 4.76 -13.11 -5.50
CA PHE A 102 3.44 -13.07 -6.12
C PHE A 102 3.52 -12.80 -7.61
N ASN A 103 2.61 -13.42 -8.37
CA ASN A 103 2.38 -13.07 -9.75
C ASN A 103 1.72 -11.69 -9.84
N ALA A 104 2.40 -10.68 -10.38
CA ALA A 104 1.83 -9.34 -10.45
C ALA A 104 0.55 -9.24 -11.31
N ASP A 105 0.36 -10.19 -12.24
CA ASP A 105 -0.77 -10.17 -13.19
C ASP A 105 -2.11 -10.53 -12.53
N VAL A 106 -2.10 -11.05 -11.29
CA VAL A 106 -3.33 -11.28 -10.51
C VAL A 106 -3.90 -10.01 -9.89
N PHE A 107 -3.12 -8.93 -9.86
CA PHE A 107 -3.53 -7.67 -9.24
C PHE A 107 -4.03 -6.68 -10.29
N ALA A 108 -5.13 -5.99 -9.95
CA ALA A 108 -5.66 -4.93 -10.80
C ALA A 108 -4.64 -3.78 -10.93
N GLN A 109 -4.50 -3.27 -12.15
CA GLN A 109 -3.72 -2.07 -12.49
C GLN A 109 -4.70 -0.93 -12.73
N PRO A 110 -5.20 -0.26 -11.67
CA PRO A 110 -6.18 0.81 -11.82
C PRO A 110 -5.61 1.96 -12.64
N THR A 111 -6.48 2.59 -13.44
CA THR A 111 -6.15 3.78 -14.23
C THR A 111 -6.46 5.09 -13.49
N ARG A 112 -7.16 5.00 -12.36
CA ARG A 112 -7.62 6.14 -11.57
C ARG A 112 -6.96 6.10 -10.19
N MET A 113 -6.48 7.24 -9.70
CA MET A 113 -5.84 7.35 -8.38
C MET A 113 -6.67 6.71 -7.26
N PRO A 114 -6.04 6.19 -6.20
CA PRO A 114 -6.74 5.74 -5.00
C PRO A 114 -7.55 6.89 -4.39
N SER A 115 -8.75 6.58 -3.94
CA SER A 115 -9.67 7.59 -3.43
C SER A 115 -10.79 6.98 -2.60
N ARG A 116 -11.35 7.78 -1.70
CA ARG A 116 -12.55 7.43 -0.97
C ARG A 116 -13.76 7.46 -1.92
N HIS A 117 -14.21 6.30 -2.39
CA HIS A 117 -15.42 6.17 -3.21
C HIS A 117 -16.51 5.43 -2.45
N ALA A 118 -17.73 5.97 -2.47
CA ALA A 118 -18.92 5.29 -1.96
C ALA A 118 -19.41 4.15 -2.88
N GLY A 119 -18.89 4.07 -4.11
CA GLY A 119 -19.16 3.01 -5.09
C GLY A 119 -18.19 1.83 -5.00
N THR A 120 -18.05 1.07 -6.08
CA THR A 120 -17.11 -0.06 -6.21
C THR A 120 -15.66 0.40 -6.01
N PRO A 121 -14.96 -0.09 -4.98
CA PRO A 121 -13.53 0.15 -4.83
C PRO A 121 -12.73 -0.91 -5.53
N GLU A 122 -11.65 -0.42 -6.09
CA GLU A 122 -10.62 -1.23 -6.68
C GLU A 122 -9.47 -1.29 -5.69
N VAL A 123 -9.23 -2.47 -5.13
CA VAL A 123 -7.89 -2.77 -4.60
C VAL A 123 -6.96 -2.72 -5.79
N GLY A 124 -6.00 -1.81 -5.75
CA GLY A 124 -5.18 -1.50 -6.92
C GLY A 124 -3.70 -1.49 -6.62
N LEU A 125 -2.89 -1.98 -7.55
CA LEU A 125 -1.44 -2.01 -7.42
C LEU A 125 -0.82 -0.69 -7.89
N TRP A 126 -0.08 -0.02 -7.02
CA TRP A 126 0.57 1.27 -7.29
C TRP A 126 2.07 1.22 -6.99
N PRO A 127 2.92 1.83 -7.84
CA PRO A 127 4.32 2.04 -7.50
C PRO A 127 4.45 3.16 -6.46
N VAL A 128 5.39 3.00 -5.54
CA VAL A 128 5.76 4.07 -4.59
C VAL A 128 6.61 5.13 -5.27
N VAL A 129 6.35 6.40 -4.93
CA VAL A 129 7.10 7.57 -5.43
C VAL A 129 7.98 8.10 -4.32
N TYR A 130 9.29 8.02 -4.54
CA TYR A 130 10.32 8.38 -3.57
C TYR A 130 10.93 9.77 -3.80
N ASP A 131 11.08 10.17 -5.07
CA ASP A 131 11.82 11.37 -5.44
C ASP A 131 11.02 12.65 -5.06
N PRO A 132 11.57 13.53 -4.21
CA PRO A 132 10.88 14.75 -3.81
C PRO A 132 10.57 15.69 -4.98
N ASN A 133 11.36 15.67 -6.07
CA ASN A 133 11.10 16.48 -7.26
C ASN A 133 9.92 15.91 -8.05
N ASP A 134 9.84 14.58 -8.20
CA ASP A 134 8.71 13.93 -8.85
C ASP A 134 7.41 14.17 -8.09
N GLN A 135 7.46 14.05 -6.76
CA GLN A 135 6.34 14.36 -5.86
C GLN A 135 5.89 15.83 -6.04
N THR A 136 6.84 16.76 -6.01
CA THR A 136 6.58 18.20 -6.18
C THR A 136 5.97 18.50 -7.56
N ALA A 137 6.51 17.93 -8.63
CA ALA A 137 6.02 18.11 -9.98
C ALA A 137 4.60 17.55 -10.18
N GLN A 138 4.31 16.38 -9.58
CA GLN A 138 2.97 15.78 -9.60
C GLN A 138 1.93 16.66 -8.89
N VAL A 139 2.27 17.19 -7.70
CA VAL A 139 1.42 18.13 -6.96
C VAL A 139 1.22 19.43 -7.75
N GLN A 140 2.31 20.02 -8.26
CA GLN A 140 2.26 21.29 -8.99
C GLN A 140 1.34 21.22 -10.20
N ARG A 141 1.34 20.11 -10.95
CA ARG A 141 0.40 19.92 -12.08
C ARG A 141 -1.07 20.03 -11.65
N VAL A 142 -1.41 19.43 -10.51
CA VAL A 142 -2.79 19.49 -9.98
C VAL A 142 -3.12 20.90 -9.51
N VAL A 143 -2.22 21.54 -8.76
CA VAL A 143 -2.44 22.90 -8.22
C VAL A 143 -2.60 23.92 -9.34
N VAL A 144 -1.79 23.85 -10.40
CA VAL A 144 -1.93 24.75 -11.56
C VAL A 144 -3.29 24.57 -12.24
N ALA A 145 -3.74 23.32 -12.43
CA ALA A 145 -5.04 23.04 -13.03
C ALA A 145 -6.19 23.54 -12.14
N TYR A 146 -6.08 23.35 -10.83
CA TYR A 146 -7.02 23.85 -9.83
C TYR A 146 -7.16 25.39 -9.92
N LEU A 147 -6.04 26.11 -9.78
CA LEU A 147 -6.03 27.57 -9.79
C LEU A 147 -6.54 28.16 -11.11
N LYS A 148 -6.28 27.49 -12.23
CA LYS A 148 -6.84 27.90 -13.53
C LYS A 148 -8.37 27.86 -13.51
N LYS A 149 -8.96 26.75 -13.05
CA LYS A 149 -10.42 26.60 -13.00
C LYS A 149 -11.09 27.51 -11.97
N CYS A 150 -10.42 27.82 -10.86
CA CYS A 150 -10.93 28.81 -9.90
C CYS A 150 -11.08 30.19 -10.55
N LYS A 151 -10.12 30.61 -11.39
CA LYS A 151 -10.20 31.88 -12.14
C LYS A 151 -11.33 31.89 -13.16
N ASP A 152 -11.71 30.73 -13.68
CA ASP A 152 -12.85 30.57 -14.59
C ASP A 152 -14.22 30.60 -13.87
N GLY A 153 -14.22 30.65 -12.53
CA GLY A 153 -15.43 30.76 -11.69
C GLY A 153 -15.95 29.44 -11.10
N ASP A 154 -15.27 28.31 -11.37
CA ASP A 154 -15.75 26.96 -11.03
C ASP A 154 -15.04 26.36 -9.79
N ARG A 155 -14.92 27.12 -8.70
CA ARG A 155 -14.08 26.74 -7.54
C ARG A 155 -14.43 25.38 -6.91
N ASP A 156 -15.72 25.07 -6.73
CA ASP A 156 -16.14 23.83 -6.07
C ASP A 156 -15.88 22.58 -6.93
N VAL A 157 -16.06 22.71 -8.24
CA VAL A 157 -15.74 21.66 -9.21
C VAL A 157 -14.23 21.46 -9.25
N ALA A 158 -13.46 22.55 -9.33
CA ALA A 158 -12.00 22.51 -9.30
C ALA A 158 -11.48 21.83 -8.03
N MET A 159 -12.06 22.15 -6.87
CA MET A 159 -11.69 21.55 -5.59
C MET A 159 -11.94 20.04 -5.61
N THR A 160 -13.12 19.61 -6.07
CA THR A 160 -13.47 18.19 -6.13
C THR A 160 -12.51 17.40 -7.02
N GLU A 161 -12.15 17.96 -8.18
CA GLU A 161 -11.20 17.34 -9.11
C GLU A 161 -9.77 17.31 -8.55
N ALA A 162 -9.34 18.35 -7.84
CA ALA A 162 -8.01 18.44 -7.24
C ALA A 162 -7.87 17.54 -6.01
N LEU A 163 -8.93 17.42 -5.20
CA LEU A 163 -8.94 16.62 -3.98
C LEU A 163 -8.60 15.16 -4.27
N TYR A 164 -9.11 14.63 -5.37
CA TYR A 164 -8.93 13.24 -5.77
C TYR A 164 -7.46 12.80 -5.89
N PRO A 165 -6.64 13.36 -6.81
CA PRO A 165 -5.23 12.98 -6.91
C PRO A 165 -4.41 13.42 -5.70
N LEU A 166 -4.67 14.59 -5.11
CA LEU A 166 -3.90 15.09 -3.98
C LEU A 166 -4.03 14.20 -2.75
N SER A 167 -5.25 13.79 -2.41
CA SER A 167 -5.49 12.81 -1.36
C SER A 167 -4.91 11.44 -1.73
N GLY A 168 -5.00 11.03 -3.00
CA GLY A 168 -4.44 9.76 -3.49
C GLY A 168 -2.92 9.64 -3.32
N TYR A 169 -2.17 10.72 -3.51
CA TYR A 169 -0.70 10.73 -3.34
C TYR A 169 -0.25 10.28 -1.94
N SER A 170 -1.06 10.53 -0.91
CA SER A 170 -0.76 10.10 0.46
C SER A 170 -0.66 8.59 0.63
N THR A 171 -1.18 7.81 -0.32
CA THR A 171 -1.18 6.35 -0.27
C THR A 171 0.10 5.70 -0.81
N PHE A 172 0.92 6.44 -1.56
CA PHE A 172 2.13 5.91 -2.22
C PHE A 172 3.32 6.87 -2.28
N TYR A 173 3.27 8.05 -1.65
CA TYR A 173 4.48 8.86 -1.43
C TYR A 173 5.25 8.35 -0.23
N LYS A 174 6.57 8.29 -0.36
CA LYS A 174 7.47 7.81 0.68
C LYS A 174 8.77 8.60 0.69
N ASN A 175 9.47 8.61 1.81
CA ASN A 175 10.79 9.23 1.89
C ASN A 175 11.81 8.53 0.98
N ASP A 176 12.68 9.31 0.34
CA ASP A 176 13.76 8.83 -0.53
C ASP A 176 14.70 7.81 0.14
N ALA A 177 14.91 7.90 1.45
CA ALA A 177 15.73 6.95 2.21
C ALA A 177 15.24 5.50 2.13
N PHE A 178 13.96 5.28 1.82
CA PHE A 178 13.38 3.94 1.62
C PHE A 178 13.37 3.49 0.16
N ARG A 179 14.03 4.21 -0.76
CA ARG A 179 14.05 3.87 -2.19
C ARG A 179 14.58 2.46 -2.46
N GLU A 180 15.50 1.97 -1.61
CA GLU A 180 16.02 0.60 -1.72
C GLU A 180 14.94 -0.47 -1.64
N GLU A 181 13.80 -0.20 -0.99
CA GLU A 181 12.70 -1.15 -0.87
C GLU A 181 12.03 -1.47 -2.20
N ALA A 182 12.17 -0.58 -3.20
CA ALA A 182 11.60 -0.73 -4.54
C ALA A 182 10.13 -1.18 -4.51
N GLU A 183 9.35 -0.47 -3.69
CA GLU A 183 8.05 -0.88 -3.19
C GLU A 183 6.93 -0.66 -4.22
N LYS A 184 5.99 -1.61 -4.25
CA LYS A 184 4.66 -1.47 -4.83
C LYS A 184 3.61 -1.87 -3.81
N ARG A 185 2.48 -1.17 -3.81
CA ARG A 185 1.41 -1.33 -2.81
C ARG A 185 0.13 -1.74 -3.49
N LEU A 186 -0.50 -2.79 -2.97
CA LEU A 186 -1.94 -2.92 -3.13
C LEU A 186 -2.58 -1.91 -2.19
N VAL A 187 -3.37 -0.99 -2.73
CA VAL A 187 -3.99 0.09 -1.96
C VAL A 187 -5.50 -0.10 -1.94
N TYR A 188 -6.07 0.00 -0.75
CA TYR A 188 -7.51 0.00 -0.51
C TYR A 188 -7.87 1.18 0.40
N THR A 189 -8.88 1.97 0.03
CA THR A 189 -9.22 3.22 0.71
C THR A 189 -10.69 3.25 1.16
N PRO A 190 -11.11 2.35 2.07
CA PRO A 190 -12.46 2.31 2.58
C PRO A 190 -12.76 3.54 3.45
N MET A 191 -14.04 3.83 3.66
CA MET A 191 -14.48 4.76 4.70
C MET A 191 -15.01 3.97 5.89
N LEU A 192 -14.34 4.12 7.04
CA LEU A 192 -14.77 3.53 8.30
C LEU A 192 -15.52 4.58 9.11
N MET A 193 -16.75 4.26 9.50
CA MET A 193 -17.58 5.11 10.34
C MET A 193 -18.06 4.34 11.56
N THR A 194 -18.07 5.01 12.70
CA THR A 194 -18.76 4.57 13.91
C THR A 194 -19.72 5.68 14.34
N ASN A 195 -20.74 5.33 15.13
CA ASN A 195 -21.61 6.32 15.75
C ASN A 195 -21.74 6.09 17.26
N ALA A 196 -22.34 7.05 17.95
CA ALA A 196 -22.54 7.01 19.40
C ALA A 196 -23.45 5.85 19.87
N SER A 197 -24.15 5.20 18.94
CA SER A 197 -25.01 4.04 19.20
C SER A 197 -24.29 2.70 19.01
N ASN A 198 -22.95 2.72 18.91
CA ASN A 198 -22.09 1.55 18.66
C ASN A 198 -22.33 0.86 17.31
N GLU A 199 -22.97 1.54 16.35
CA GLU A 199 -23.06 1.03 14.99
C GLU A 199 -21.75 1.35 14.27
N HIS A 200 -21.27 0.41 13.46
CA HIS A 200 -20.17 0.62 12.54
C HIS A 200 -20.63 0.40 11.11
N ARG A 201 -20.06 1.15 10.18
CA ARG A 201 -20.24 0.95 8.74
C ARG A 201 -18.91 1.11 8.03
N THR A 202 -18.64 0.18 7.13
CA THR A 202 -17.57 0.28 6.15
C THR A 202 -18.19 0.58 4.80
N PHE A 203 -17.79 1.69 4.18
CA PHE A 203 -18.23 2.03 2.83
C PHE A 203 -17.09 1.85 1.83
N GLY A 204 -17.49 1.51 0.60
CA GLY A 204 -16.60 1.16 -0.48
C GLY A 204 -16.09 -0.27 -0.32
N ASN A 205 -16.74 -1.24 -0.98
CA ASN A 205 -16.54 -2.72 -1.01
C ASN A 205 -16.74 -3.45 0.31
N GLU A 206 -17.33 -4.64 0.18
CA GLU A 206 -17.55 -5.60 1.26
C GLU A 206 -16.33 -6.49 1.47
N LEU A 207 -15.11 -5.91 1.53
CA LEU A 207 -14.01 -6.66 2.13
C LEU A 207 -14.34 -6.84 3.61
N GLU A 208 -14.19 -8.07 4.09
CA GLU A 208 -14.46 -8.38 5.49
C GLU A 208 -13.47 -7.61 6.37
N VAL A 209 -14.01 -6.80 7.27
CA VAL A 209 -13.23 -6.03 8.24
C VAL A 209 -12.87 -6.93 9.41
N HIS A 210 -11.58 -6.95 9.73
CA HIS A 210 -11.05 -7.74 10.84
C HIS A 210 -10.21 -6.87 11.75
N GLN A 211 -10.02 -7.33 12.99
CA GLN A 211 -9.13 -6.71 13.95
C GLN A 211 -8.12 -7.74 14.46
N ARG A 212 -6.91 -7.27 14.76
CA ARG A 212 -5.89 -8.06 15.47
C ARG A 212 -5.30 -7.25 16.60
N CYS A 213 -4.97 -7.93 17.68
CA CYS A 213 -4.18 -7.36 18.77
C CYS A 213 -2.72 -7.73 18.59
N THR A 214 -1.81 -6.79 18.83
CA THR A 214 -0.37 -7.05 18.97
C THR A 214 0.10 -6.37 20.23
N ALA A 215 0.87 -7.04 21.09
CA ALA A 215 1.48 -6.52 22.33
C ALA A 215 0.67 -5.43 23.10
N ASN A 216 0.65 -4.19 22.61
CA ASN A 216 -0.01 -3.03 23.23
C ASN A 216 -0.99 -2.26 22.31
N ASP A 217 -1.41 -2.79 21.16
CA ASP A 217 -2.23 -2.07 20.18
C ASP A 217 -3.22 -2.96 19.43
N ILE A 218 -4.28 -2.36 18.88
CA ILE A 218 -5.33 -3.00 18.08
C ILE A 218 -5.34 -2.40 16.68
N TYR A 219 -5.17 -3.25 15.68
CA TYR A 219 -5.14 -2.84 14.29
C TYR A 219 -6.30 -3.42 13.50
N THR A 220 -6.88 -2.59 12.66
CA THR A 220 -7.86 -3.02 11.65
C THR A 220 -7.13 -3.51 10.42
N TYR A 221 -7.66 -4.54 9.77
CA TYR A 221 -7.20 -5.00 8.46
C TYR A 221 -8.36 -5.55 7.64
N PHE A 222 -8.14 -5.69 6.34
CA PHE A 222 -9.10 -6.28 5.41
C PHE A 222 -8.51 -7.50 4.73
N GLU A 223 -9.33 -8.54 4.55
CA GLU A 223 -8.94 -9.70 3.75
C GLU A 223 -9.27 -9.47 2.28
N TYR A 224 -8.28 -9.63 1.41
CA TYR A 224 -8.39 -9.47 -0.03
C TYR A 224 -8.02 -10.79 -0.73
N GLU A 225 -8.93 -11.31 -1.56
CA GLU A 225 -8.69 -12.48 -2.41
C GLU A 225 -8.35 -12.00 -3.84
N PRO A 226 -7.06 -12.01 -4.23
CA PRO A 226 -6.65 -11.40 -5.49
C PRO A 226 -6.96 -12.25 -6.73
N VAL A 227 -7.15 -13.56 -6.58
CA VAL A 227 -7.42 -14.45 -7.72
C VAL A 227 -8.93 -14.63 -7.87
N PRO A 228 -9.55 -14.18 -8.98
CA PRO A 228 -10.98 -14.38 -9.19
C PRO A 228 -11.35 -15.85 -9.26
N LYS A 229 -12.57 -16.19 -8.80
CA LYS A 229 -13.11 -17.55 -8.93
C LYS A 229 -13.07 -18.02 -10.39
N GLY A 230 -12.48 -19.18 -10.63
CA GLY A 230 -12.33 -19.76 -11.96
C GLY A 230 -11.08 -19.32 -12.74
N SER A 231 -10.29 -18.37 -12.22
CA SER A 231 -9.00 -18.02 -12.81
C SER A 231 -7.99 -19.16 -12.61
N THR A 232 -7.22 -19.46 -13.64
CA THR A 232 -6.09 -20.40 -13.59
C THR A 232 -4.75 -19.70 -13.36
N THR A 233 -4.75 -18.37 -13.24
CA THR A 233 -3.53 -17.60 -13.01
C THR A 233 -2.98 -17.93 -11.61
N PRO A 234 -1.72 -18.40 -11.50
CA PRO A 234 -1.14 -18.72 -10.21
C PRO A 234 -0.98 -17.47 -9.35
N LEU A 235 -1.34 -17.57 -8.06
CA LEU A 235 -1.14 -16.50 -7.07
C LEU A 235 0.35 -16.26 -6.78
N VAL A 236 1.09 -17.34 -6.57
CA VAL A 236 2.49 -17.34 -6.16
C VAL A 236 3.32 -18.06 -7.22
N ASN A 237 4.46 -17.47 -7.57
CA ASN A 237 5.39 -17.97 -8.57
C ASN A 237 6.79 -18.26 -8.01
N ASP A 238 7.09 -17.86 -6.77
CA ASP A 238 8.39 -18.10 -6.12
C ASP A 238 8.26 -18.04 -4.59
N ILE A 239 9.05 -18.82 -3.87
CA ILE A 239 9.21 -18.71 -2.41
C ILE A 239 10.69 -18.77 -2.06
N ARG A 240 11.18 -17.73 -1.39
CA ARG A 240 12.56 -17.67 -0.91
C ARG A 240 12.61 -17.76 0.60
N LEU A 241 13.36 -18.72 1.11
CA LEU A 241 13.68 -18.84 2.53
C LEU A 241 14.73 -17.80 2.92
N GLY A 242 14.52 -17.14 4.05
CA GLY A 242 15.50 -16.22 4.61
C GLY A 242 16.83 -16.92 4.95
N PRO A 243 17.92 -16.15 5.07
CA PRO A 243 19.27 -16.70 5.24
C PRO A 243 19.42 -17.55 6.52
N THR A 244 18.60 -17.31 7.54
CA THR A 244 18.60 -18.09 8.79
C THR A 244 17.30 -18.86 9.04
N CYS A 245 16.44 -18.98 8.02
CA CYS A 245 15.16 -19.66 8.14
C CYS A 245 15.36 -21.16 8.45
N LYS A 246 14.71 -21.62 9.52
CA LYS A 246 14.81 -23.01 10.01
C LYS A 246 13.81 -23.97 9.36
N LEU A 247 12.87 -23.46 8.54
CA LEU A 247 11.93 -24.30 7.82
C LEU A 247 12.70 -25.27 6.93
N SER A 248 12.44 -26.57 7.08
CA SER A 248 13.09 -27.60 6.28
C SER A 248 12.52 -27.61 4.86
N GLN A 249 13.32 -28.05 3.89
CA GLN A 249 12.86 -28.17 2.51
C GLN A 249 11.70 -29.16 2.39
N PHE A 250 11.79 -30.29 3.09
CA PHE A 250 10.74 -31.32 3.11
C PHE A 250 9.41 -30.78 3.62
N ASP A 251 9.42 -30.08 4.76
CA ASP A 251 8.19 -29.53 5.34
C ASP A 251 7.58 -28.45 4.45
N LEU A 252 8.42 -27.62 3.82
CA LEU A 252 7.97 -26.63 2.85
C LEU A 252 7.32 -27.31 1.64
N ASP A 253 8.00 -28.25 0.99
CA ASP A 253 7.50 -28.92 -0.20
C ASP A 253 6.19 -29.67 0.08
N TYR A 254 6.12 -30.36 1.23
CA TYR A 254 4.90 -31.04 1.66
C TYR A 254 3.76 -30.06 1.93
N PHE A 255 4.05 -28.93 2.59
CA PHE A 255 3.07 -27.86 2.81
C PHE A 255 2.57 -27.27 1.49
N LEU A 256 3.47 -26.99 0.54
CA LEU A 256 3.09 -26.48 -0.78
C LEU A 256 2.21 -27.48 -1.52
N ALA A 257 2.55 -28.77 -1.49
CA ALA A 257 1.74 -29.81 -2.12
C ALA A 257 0.33 -29.89 -1.54
N LEU A 258 0.17 -29.85 -0.22
CA LEU A 258 -1.13 -29.87 0.45
C LEU A 258 -2.01 -28.66 0.12
N ASN A 259 -1.43 -27.52 -0.26
CA ASN A 259 -2.15 -26.28 -0.54
C ASN A 259 -2.26 -25.96 -2.05
N GLY A 260 -1.77 -26.86 -2.91
CA GLY A 260 -1.86 -26.73 -4.38
C GLY A 260 -0.78 -25.87 -5.01
N TYR A 261 0.39 -25.76 -4.40
CA TYR A 261 1.55 -24.97 -4.84
C TYR A 261 2.78 -25.82 -5.20
N SER A 262 2.63 -27.12 -5.50
CA SER A 262 3.76 -28.03 -5.76
C SER A 262 4.70 -27.59 -6.88
N ALA A 263 4.21 -26.79 -7.83
CA ALA A 263 4.99 -26.30 -8.97
C ALA A 263 5.76 -25.00 -8.64
N VAL A 264 5.54 -24.40 -7.46
CA VAL A 264 6.20 -23.16 -7.07
C VAL A 264 7.67 -23.45 -6.76
N PRO A 265 8.63 -22.83 -7.47
CA PRO A 265 10.04 -22.96 -7.15
C PRO A 265 10.34 -22.41 -5.76
N THR A 266 11.28 -23.06 -5.07
CA THR A 266 11.75 -22.64 -3.76
C THR A 266 13.26 -22.43 -3.80
N SER A 267 13.74 -21.42 -3.09
CA SER A 267 15.16 -21.11 -2.98
C SER A 267 15.50 -20.58 -1.59
N ARG A 268 16.79 -20.45 -1.29
CA ARG A 268 17.26 -19.77 -0.08
C ARG A 268 18.02 -18.50 -0.44
N SER A 269 17.85 -17.47 0.37
CA SER A 269 18.60 -16.22 0.27
C SER A 269 20.11 -16.49 0.21
N SER A 270 20.77 -15.76 -0.68
CA SER A 270 22.22 -15.76 -0.84
C SER A 270 22.92 -14.72 0.04
N ALA A 271 22.15 -13.85 0.71
CA ALA A 271 22.68 -12.81 1.56
C ALA A 271 23.45 -13.42 2.74
N SER A 272 24.74 -13.07 2.86
CA SER A 272 25.54 -13.47 4.01
C SER A 272 25.00 -12.78 5.26
N TYR A 273 24.34 -13.53 6.14
CA TYR A 273 23.72 -13.00 7.36
C TYR A 273 24.37 -13.58 8.60
N ARG A 274 24.83 -12.71 9.50
CA ARG A 274 25.26 -13.07 10.84
C ARG A 274 24.34 -12.34 11.81
N LYS A 275 23.65 -13.09 12.68
CA LYS A 275 22.88 -12.48 13.78
C LYS A 275 23.85 -11.70 14.68
N PRO A 276 23.50 -10.47 15.08
CA PRO A 276 24.28 -9.71 16.04
C PRO A 276 24.39 -10.44 17.39
#